data_AF-A0A5N1ILW8-F1
#
_entry.id   AF-A0A5N1ILW8-F1
#
_cell.length_a   1.000
_cell.length_b   1.000
_cell.length_c   1.000
_cell.angle_alpha   90.00
_cell.angle_beta   90.00
_cell.angle_gamma   90.00
#
_symmetry.space_group_name_H-M   'P 1'
#
loop_
_entity.id
_entity.type
_entity.pdbx_description
1 polymer ?
#
loop_
_entity_poly.entity_id
_entity_poly.type
_entity_poly.pdbx_seq_one_letter_code
_entity_poly.pdbx_strand_id
1 'polypeptide(L)' 'MHLNEEEFNEKWTGALDAAVCAMAESPEIDPEKFFSMVCILENLQYFSPVIFSALKKNVQE' A
#
# COMPACT_ATOMS: atom_id res chain seq x y z
N MET A 1 -10.51 4.58 13.72
CA MET A 1 -9.80 3.33 13.37
C MET A 1 -9.33 2.69 14.67
N HIS A 2 -9.49 1.37 14.84
CA HIS A 2 -9.06 0.63 16.05
C HIS A 2 -7.65 0.00 15.92
N LEU A 3 -6.91 0.31 14.87
CA LEU A 3 -5.54 -0.15 14.67
C LEU A 3 -4.57 0.87 15.26
N ASN A 4 -3.53 0.38 15.94
CA ASN A 4 -2.36 1.20 16.24
C ASN A 4 -1.49 1.39 14.97
N GLU A 5 -0.47 2.25 15.05
CA GLU A 5 0.37 2.59 13.88
C GLU A 5 1.16 1.40 13.34
N GLU A 6 1.65 0.53 14.24
CA GLU A 6 2.39 -0.68 13.90
C GLU A 6 1.49 -1.68 13.17
N GLU A 7 0.32 -2.00 13.74
CA GLU A 7 -0.68 -2.89 13.13
C GLU A 7 -1.19 -2.35 11.78
N PHE A 8 -1.32 -1.04 11.65
CA PHE A 8 -1.67 -0.42 10.38
C PHE A 8 -0.55 -0.60 9.36
N ASN A 9 0.71 -0.30 9.73
CA ASN A 9 1.86 -0.43 8.83
C ASN A 9 2.02 -1.88 8.37
N GLU A 10 1.89 -2.87 9.26
CA GLU A 10 1.95 -4.29 8.89
C GLU A 10 0.87 -4.67 7.88
N LYS A 11 -0.39 -4.31 8.15
CA LYS A 11 -1.52 -4.61 7.25
C LYS A 11 -1.42 -3.85 5.93
N TRP A 12 -0.96 -2.61 5.96
CA TRP A 12 -0.73 -1.79 4.77
C TRP A 12 0.34 -2.40 3.89
N THR A 13 1.48 -2.76 4.46
CA THR A 13 2.57 -3.46 3.75
C THR A 13 2.07 -4.75 3.12
N GLY A 14 1.38 -5.60 3.91
CA GLY A 14 0.84 -6.86 3.40
C GLY A 14 -0.19 -6.68 2.28
N ALA A 15 -1.00 -5.62 2.31
CA ALA A 15 -1.93 -5.30 1.24
C ALA A 15 -1.21 -4.86 -0.05
N LEU A 16 -0.15 -4.06 0.05
CA LEU A 16 0.66 -3.65 -1.10
C LEU A 16 1.40 -4.84 -1.70
N ASP A 17 2.01 -5.71 -0.88
CA ASP A 17 2.66 -6.93 -1.34
C ASP A 17 1.69 -7.86 -2.07
N ALA A 18 0.49 -8.07 -1.49
CA ALA A 18 -0.55 -8.87 -2.13
C ALA A 18 -0.98 -8.29 -3.49
N ALA A 19 -1.06 -6.95 -3.61
CA ALA A 19 -1.36 -6.29 -4.87
C ALA A 19 -0.24 -6.49 -5.90
N VAL A 20 1.03 -6.40 -5.51
CA VAL A 20 2.18 -6.66 -6.38
C VAL A 20 2.16 -8.10 -6.90
N CYS A 21 1.97 -9.08 -6.01
CA CYS A 21 1.86 -10.50 -6.39
C CYS A 21 0.71 -10.74 -7.36
N ALA A 22 -0.47 -10.21 -7.08
CA ALA A 22 -1.64 -10.37 -7.95
C ALA A 22 -1.43 -9.76 -9.35
N MET A 23 -0.73 -8.62 -9.44
CA MET A 23 -0.35 -8.06 -10.74
C MET A 23 0.65 -8.95 -11.48
N ALA A 24 1.66 -9.47 -10.77
CA ALA A 24 2.70 -10.32 -11.34
C ALA A 24 2.17 -11.64 -11.90
N GLU A 25 1.09 -12.17 -11.31
CA GLU A 25 0.42 -13.41 -11.75
C GLU A 25 -0.47 -13.21 -12.99
N SER A 26 -0.69 -11.97 -13.43
CA SER A 26 -1.49 -11.70 -14.63
C SER A 26 -0.77 -12.15 -15.90
N PRO A 27 -1.37 -13.03 -16.73
CA PRO A 27 -0.75 -13.49 -17.97
C PRO A 27 -0.61 -12.40 -19.04
N GLU A 28 -1.30 -11.27 -18.88
CA GLU A 28 -1.28 -10.12 -19.78
C GLU A 28 -0.39 -8.98 -19.26
N ILE A 29 0.47 -9.26 -18.28
CA ILE A 29 1.30 -8.23 -17.67
C ILE A 29 2.27 -7.59 -18.66
N ASP A 30 2.20 -6.26 -18.73
CA ASP A 30 3.20 -5.44 -19.40
C ASP A 30 4.34 -5.13 -18.39
N PRO A 31 5.58 -5.60 -18.61
CA PRO A 31 6.66 -5.46 -17.64
C PRO A 31 7.03 -4.01 -17.30
N GLU A 32 6.91 -3.10 -18.27
CA GLU A 32 7.26 -1.68 -18.08
C GLU A 32 6.18 -0.97 -17.24
N LYS A 33 4.91 -1.25 -17.54
CA LYS A 33 3.79 -0.76 -16.72
C LYS A 33 3.80 -1.36 -15.32
N PHE A 34 4.13 -2.65 -15.20
CA PHE A 34 4.25 -3.31 -13.90
C PHE A 34 5.35 -2.67 -13.04
N PHE A 35 6.55 -2.50 -13.60
CA PHE A 35 7.66 -1.85 -12.89
C PHE A 35 7.27 -0.44 -12.41
N SER A 36 6.66 0.35 -13.29
CA SER A 36 6.17 1.69 -12.94
C SER A 36 5.17 1.65 -11.78
N MET A 37 4.25 0.67 -11.78
CA MET A 37 3.27 0.51 -10.71
C MET A 37 3.92 0.07 -9.39
N VAL A 38 4.89 -0.85 -9.44
CA VAL A 38 5.66 -1.27 -8.24
C VAL A 38 6.34 -0.06 -7.61
N CYS A 39 7.00 0.80 -8.40
CA CYS A 39 7.62 2.03 -7.86
C CYS A 39 6.59 2.97 -7.20
N ILE A 40 5.37 3.06 -7.73
CA ILE A 40 4.30 3.84 -7.10
C ILE A 40 3.88 3.22 -5.76
N LEU A 41 3.74 1.90 -5.70
CA LEU A 41 3.36 1.18 -4.48
C LEU A 41 4.44 1.26 -3.40
N GLU A 42 5.73 1.19 -3.77
CA GLU A 42 6.85 1.41 -2.85
C GLU A 42 6.82 2.82 -2.24
N ASN A 43 6.51 3.85 -3.05
CA ASN A 43 6.33 5.20 -2.54
C ASN A 43 5.12 5.29 -1.58
N LEU A 44 4.01 4.62 -1.91
CA LEU A 44 2.85 4.51 -1.01
C LEU A 44 3.21 3.82 0.32
N GLN A 45 4.07 2.81 0.30
CA GLN A 45 4.60 2.17 1.50
C GLN A 45 5.43 3.16 2.34
N TYR A 46 6.33 3.91 1.69
CA TYR A 46 7.13 4.93 2.38
C TYR A 46 6.26 5.98 3.09
N PHE A 47 5.12 6.35 2.50
CA PHE A 47 4.19 7.32 3.09
C PHE A 47 3.19 6.72 4.10
N SER A 48 3.32 5.46 4.50
CA SER A 48 2.38 4.81 5.43
C SER A 48 2.10 5.61 6.72
N PRO A 49 3.09 6.23 7.41
CA PRO A 49 2.82 7.05 8.60
C PRO A 49 1.94 8.29 8.33
N VAL A 50 2.09 8.89 7.15
CA VAL A 50 1.28 10.04 6.71
C VAL A 50 -0.15 9.60 6.44
N ILE A 51 -0.32 8.46 5.79
CA ILE A 51 -1.64 7.86 5.49
C ILE A 51 -2.36 7.50 6.79
N PHE A 52 -1.68 6.85 7.73
CA PHE A 52 -2.20 6.55 9.06
C PHE A 52 -2.68 7.82 9.78
N SER A 53 -1.85 8.86 9.77
CA SER A 53 -2.17 10.15 10.39
C SER A 53 -3.38 10.83 9.75
N ALA A 54 -3.50 10.79 8.43
CA ALA A 54 -4.64 11.36 7.70
C ALA A 54 -5.94 10.60 8.01
N LEU A 55 -5.89 9.26 7.99
CA LEU A 55 -7.04 8.42 8.33
C LEU A 55 -7.50 8.60 9.77
N LYS A 56 -6.57 8.79 10.72
CA LYS A 56 -6.92 9.05 12.12
C LYS A 56 -7.63 10.39 12.30
N LYS A 57 -7.21 11.44 11.59
CA LYS A 57 -7.85 12.77 11.62
C LYS A 57 -9.27 12.73 11.07
N ASN A 58 -9.49 12.04 9.94
CA ASN A 58 -10.81 11.93 9.31
C ASN A 58 -11.82 11.06 10.08
N VAL A 59 -11.39 10.32 11.11
CA VAL A 59 -12.31 9.55 11.99
C VAL A 59 -12.73 10.36 13.23
N GLN A 60 -12.15 11.54 13.44
CA GLN A 60 -12.46 12.43 14.57
C GLN A 60 -13.32 13.64 14.17
N GLU A 61 -13.69 13.76 12.90
CA GLU A 61 -14.68 14.72 12.36
C GLU A 61 -16.01 13.99 12.08
#